data_AF-I4ZB76-F1
#
_entry.id   AF-I4ZB76-F1
#
_cell.length_a   1.000
_cell.length_b   1.000
_cell.length_c   1.000
_cell.angle_alpha   90.00
_cell.angle_beta   90.00
_cell.angle_gamma   90.00
#
_symmetry.space_group_name_H-M   'P 1'
#
loop_
_entity.id
_entity.type
_entity.pdbx_description
1 polymer ?
#
loop_
_entity_poly.entity_id
_entity_poly.type
_entity_poly.pdbx_seq_one_letter_code
_entity_poly.pdbx_strand_id
1 'polypeptide(L)'
;MEIAVQKADKITDMKNRMSDIYLSVSWREISRTYFEKSVPWFQHKMYGIDGNGGVGGFTPEEAQQLRGALVDLSNRIRRAADSIPAPAATI
;
A
#
# COMPACT_ATOMS: atom_id res chain seq x y z
N MET A 1 -33.43 -6.45 10.68
CA MET A 1 -32.64 -5.28 11.11
C MET A 1 -31.65 -4.99 10.00
N GLU A 2 -31.94 -3.99 9.17
CA GLU A 2 -30.99 -3.51 8.17
C GLU A 2 -29.96 -2.67 8.91
N ILE A 3 -28.75 -3.21 9.08
CA ILE A 3 -27.64 -2.40 9.56
C ILE A 3 -27.22 -1.55 8.37
N ALA A 4 -27.71 -0.31 8.34
CA ALA A 4 -27.20 0.72 7.44
C ALA A 4 -25.72 0.92 7.76
N VAL A 5 -24.86 0.23 7.02
CA VAL A 5 -23.42 0.43 7.06
C VAL A 5 -23.18 1.87 6.64
N GLN A 6 -22.77 2.70 7.60
CA GLN A 6 -22.32 4.06 7.33
C GLN A 6 -21.31 4.00 6.19
N LYS A 7 -21.58 4.70 5.09
CA LYS A 7 -20.62 4.87 4.00
C LYS A 7 -19.39 5.57 4.57
N ALA A 8 -18.42 4.80 5.04
CA ALA A 8 -17.11 5.33 5.39
C ALA A 8 -16.56 6.03 4.15
N ASP A 9 -16.16 7.29 4.30
CA ASP A 9 -15.57 8.09 3.23
C ASP A 9 -14.40 7.32 2.63
N LYS A 10 -14.58 6.91 1.37
CA LYS A 10 -13.56 6.15 0.66
C LYS A 10 -12.58 7.08 -0.02
N ILE A 11 -11.30 6.78 0.12
CA ILE A 11 -10.21 7.44 -0.61
C ILE A 11 -10.05 6.71 -1.94
N THR A 12 -10.49 7.34 -3.02
CA THR A 12 -10.58 6.74 -4.37
C THR A 12 -9.42 7.12 -5.29
N ASP A 13 -8.60 8.10 -4.90
CA ASP A 13 -7.53 8.69 -5.72
C ASP A 13 -6.14 8.12 -5.40
N MET A 14 -6.06 7.00 -4.67
CA MET A 14 -4.80 6.48 -4.13
C MET A 14 -3.76 6.16 -5.23
N LYS A 15 -4.18 5.61 -6.38
CA LYS A 15 -3.28 5.38 -7.51
C LYS A 15 -2.61 6.67 -8.01
N ASN A 16 -3.34 7.78 -8.02
CA ASN A 16 -2.78 9.07 -8.44
C ASN A 16 -1.78 9.59 -7.40
N ARG A 17 -2.09 9.45 -6.11
CA ARG A 17 -1.16 9.82 -5.03
C ARG A 17 0.15 9.03 -5.10
N MET A 18 0.08 7.78 -5.52
CA MET A 18 1.22 6.87 -5.63
C MET A 18 1.93 6.93 -7.00
N SER A 19 1.57 7.87 -7.88
CA SER A 19 2.04 7.89 -9.28
C SER A 19 3.56 7.85 -9.42
N ASP A 20 4.27 8.56 -8.55
CA ASP A 20 5.74 8.66 -8.54
C ASP A 20 6.43 7.30 -8.34
N ILE A 21 5.84 6.43 -7.50
CA ILE A 21 6.42 5.14 -7.12
C ILE A 21 5.64 3.95 -7.67
N TYR A 22 4.59 4.18 -8.48
CA TYR A 22 3.63 3.14 -8.85
C TYR A 22 4.26 1.95 -9.56
N LEU A 23 5.26 2.19 -10.41
CA LEU A 23 5.97 1.13 -11.12
C LEU A 23 7.22 0.64 -10.37
N SER A 24 7.66 1.37 -9.36
CA SER A 24 8.86 1.08 -8.57
C SER A 24 8.60 0.11 -7.42
N VAL A 25 7.34 -0.03 -6.99
CA VAL A 25 6.93 -0.83 -5.83
C VAL A 25 6.16 -2.08 -6.26
N SER A 26 6.49 -3.21 -5.64
CA SER A 26 5.67 -4.42 -5.75
C SER A 26 4.41 -4.31 -4.88
N TRP A 27 3.30 -3.88 -5.48
CA TRP A 27 2.00 -3.82 -4.81
C TRP A 27 1.47 -5.20 -4.37
N ARG A 28 1.92 -6.27 -5.03
CA ARG A 28 1.65 -7.65 -4.61
C ARG A 28 2.20 -7.91 -3.21
N GLU A 29 3.45 -7.53 -2.97
CA GLU A 29 4.09 -7.75 -1.67
C GLU A 29 3.47 -6.86 -0.60
N ILE A 30 3.17 -5.59 -0.93
CA ILE A 30 2.44 -4.71 0.00
C ILE A 30 1.10 -5.33 0.44
N SER A 31 0.31 -5.82 -0.52
CA SER A 31 -0.99 -6.46 -0.25
C SER A 31 -0.87 -7.70 0.64
N ARG A 32 0.13 -8.54 0.41
CA ARG A 32 0.31 -9.80 1.15
C ARG A 32 0.88 -9.57 2.53
N THR A 33 1.93 -8.76 2.64
CA THR A 33 2.67 -8.55 3.90
C THR A 33 1.92 -7.69 4.89
N TYR A 34 1.25 -6.62 4.42
CA TYR A 34 0.67 -5.64 5.34
C TYR A 34 -0.85 -5.76 5.45
N PHE A 35 -1.55 -6.28 4.45
CA PHE A 35 -3.02 -6.35 4.45
C PHE A 35 -3.58 -7.77 4.53
N GLU A 36 -2.75 -8.79 4.30
CA GLU A 36 -3.19 -10.20 4.19
C GLU A 36 -4.34 -10.39 3.20
N LYS A 37 -4.32 -9.61 2.11
CA LYS A 37 -5.34 -9.64 1.05
C LYS A 37 -4.76 -10.03 -0.30
N SER A 38 -5.66 -10.38 -1.22
CA SER A 38 -5.32 -10.72 -2.59
C SER A 38 -4.88 -9.49 -3.39
N VAL A 39 -4.01 -9.71 -4.38
CA VAL A 39 -3.56 -8.62 -5.28
C VAL A 39 -4.73 -7.94 -6.00
N PRO A 40 -5.75 -8.66 -6.53
CA PRO A 40 -6.91 -8.01 -7.14
C PRO A 40 -7.66 -7.08 -6.17
N TRP A 41 -7.83 -7.49 -4.91
CA TRP A 41 -8.44 -6.63 -3.89
C TRP A 41 -7.65 -5.32 -3.74
N PHE A 42 -6.32 -5.41 -3.64
CA PHE A 42 -5.47 -4.23 -3.49
C PHE A 42 -5.51 -3.33 -4.74
N GLN A 43 -5.53 -3.92 -5.92
CA GLN A 43 -5.67 -3.17 -7.17
C GLN A 43 -7.01 -2.42 -7.23
N HIS A 44 -8.13 -3.07 -6.90
CA HIS A 44 -9.44 -2.41 -6.83
C HIS A 44 -9.41 -1.20 -5.88
N LYS A 45 -8.78 -1.36 -4.70
CA LYS A 45 -8.57 -0.26 -3.75
C LYS A 45 -7.77 0.89 -4.36
N MET A 46 -6.68 0.61 -5.08
CA MET A 46 -5.86 1.62 -5.74
C MET A 46 -6.63 2.40 -6.81
N TYR A 47 -7.49 1.73 -7.58
CA TYR A 47 -8.34 2.35 -8.61
C TYR A 47 -9.61 3.01 -8.05
N GLY A 48 -9.87 2.93 -6.75
CA GLY A 48 -11.07 3.49 -6.15
C GLY A 48 -12.35 2.73 -6.52
N ILE A 49 -12.24 1.47 -6.93
CA ILE A 49 -13.38 0.61 -7.31
C ILE A 49 -13.61 -0.49 -6.28
N ASP A 50 -14.83 -0.99 -6.18
CA ASP A 50 -15.16 -2.18 -5.40
C ASP A 50 -15.11 -3.46 -6.26
N GLY A 51 -15.44 -4.62 -5.67
CA GLY A 51 -15.46 -5.91 -6.37
C GLY A 51 -16.52 -6.04 -7.47
N ASN A 52 -17.49 -5.12 -7.52
CA ASN A 52 -18.63 -5.09 -8.43
C ASN A 52 -18.56 -3.90 -9.41
N GLY A 53 -17.46 -3.15 -9.44
CA GLY A 53 -17.30 -1.97 -10.28
C GLY A 53 -17.96 -0.69 -9.75
N GLY A 54 -18.48 -0.71 -8.52
CA GLY A 54 -18.98 0.48 -7.80
C GLY A 54 -17.86 1.30 -7.16
N VAL A 55 -18.24 2.35 -6.42
CA VAL A 55 -17.30 3.20 -5.68
C VAL A 55 -16.69 2.41 -4.53
N GLY A 56 -15.40 2.12 -4.63
CA GLY A 56 -14.61 1.46 -3.61
C GLY A 56 -13.49 2.35 -3.13
N GLY A 57 -12.28 1.80 -3.01
CA GLY A 57 -11.13 2.52 -2.46
C GLY A 57 -10.85 2.23 -0.99
N PHE A 58 -9.83 2.91 -0.47
CA PHE A 58 -9.33 2.73 0.89
C PHE A 58 -10.26 3.41 1.91
N THR A 59 -10.50 2.78 3.05
CA THR A 59 -10.98 3.50 4.24
C THR A 59 -9.85 4.35 4.84
N PRO A 60 -10.15 5.30 5.74
CA PRO A 60 -9.11 6.03 6.46
C PRO A 60 -8.12 5.12 7.19
N GLU A 61 -8.60 4.03 7.79
CA GLU A 61 -7.77 3.05 8.50
C GLU A 61 -6.87 2.27 7.54
N GLU A 62 -7.40 1.80 6.41
CA GLU A 62 -6.62 1.10 5.39
C GLU A 62 -5.58 2.05 4.75
N ALA A 63 -5.91 3.32 4.57
CA ALA A 63 -4.97 4.32 4.07
C ALA A 63 -3.84 4.60 5.09
N GLN A 64 -4.17 4.66 6.38
CA GLN A 64 -3.17 4.77 7.44
C GLN A 64 -2.25 3.55 7.49
N GLN A 65 -2.80 2.34 7.27
CA GLN A 65 -2.03 1.12 7.14
C GLN A 65 -1.11 1.13 5.92
N LEU A 66 -1.59 1.63 4.77
CA LEU A 66 -0.76 1.81 3.56
C LEU A 66 0.38 2.79 3.81
N ARG A 67 0.11 3.90 4.50
CA ARG A 67 1.15 4.85 4.93
C ARG A 67 2.22 4.16 5.78
N GLY A 68 1.80 3.33 6.74
CA GLY A 68 2.73 2.54 7.56
C GLY A 68 3.58 1.58 6.73
N ALA A 69 2.96 0.87 5.79
CA ALA A 69 3.64 -0.06 4.89
C ALA A 69 4.72 0.64 4.03
N LEU A 70 4.40 1.83 3.49
CA LEU A 70 5.35 2.61 2.70
C LEU A 70 6.51 3.15 3.53
N VAL A 71 6.26 3.57 4.77
CA VAL A 71 7.31 3.99 5.71
C VAL A 71 8.22 2.83 6.10
N ASP A 72 7.67 1.63 6.32
CA ASP A 72 8.49 0.45 6.58
C ASP A 72 9.34 0.07 5.35
N LEU A 73 8.73 0.08 4.15
CA LEU A 73 9.46 -0.19 2.91
C LEU A 73 10.60 0.81 2.68
N SER A 74 10.37 2.12 2.91
CA SER A 74 11.42 3.13 2.74
C SER A 74 12.58 2.92 3.70
N ASN A 75 12.30 2.55 4.96
CA ASN A 75 13.32 2.20 5.94
C ASN A 75 14.10 0.93 5.53
N ARG A 76 13.42 -0.07 4.97
CA ARG A 76 14.05 -1.30 4.45
C ARG A 76 14.97 -1.00 3.28
N ILE A 77 14.54 -0.15 2.34
CA ILE A 77 15.36 0.32 1.22
C ILE A 77 16.60 1.05 1.73
N ARG A 78 16.44 1.96 2.71
CA ARG A 78 17.57 2.67 3.33
C ARG A 78 18.56 1.71 3.97
N ARG A 79 18.09 0.77 4.81
CA ARG A 79 18.98 -0.24 5.42
C ARG A 79 19.74 -1.09 4.39
N ALA A 80 19.07 -1.46 3.30
CA ALA A 80 19.73 -2.18 2.21
C ALA A 80 20.81 -1.32 1.54
N ALA A 81 20.51 -0.05 1.24
CA ALA A 81 21.48 0.89 0.69
C ALA A 81 22.69 1.10 1.62
N ASP A 82 22.45 1.28 2.91
CA ASP A 82 23.50 1.46 3.93
C ASP A 82 24.38 0.22 4.10
N SER A 83 23.92 -0.96 3.67
CA SER A 83 24.69 -2.21 3.73
C SER A 83 25.62 -2.42 2.52
N ILE A 84 25.50 -1.61 1.47
CA ILE A 84 26.32 -1.72 0.25
C ILE A 84 27.78 -1.26 0.46
N PRO A 85 28.06 -0.15 1.17
CA PRO A 85 29.43 0.19 1.52
C PRO A 85 29.97 -0.86 2.49
N ALA A 86 30.71 -1.84 1.98
CA ALA A 86 31.46 -2.75 2.83
C ALA A 86 32.38 -1.92 3.75
N PRO A 87 32.55 -2.27 5.04
CA PRO A 87 33.73 -1.82 5.75
C PRO A 87 34.94 -2.29 4.93
N ALA A 88 35.86 -1.37 4.62
CA ALA A 88 37.16 -1.75 4.10
C ALA A 88 37.65 -2.93 4.96
N ALA A 89 37.99 -4.04 4.31
CA ALA A 89 38.53 -5.20 4.99
C ALA A 89 39.70 -4.73 5.87
N THR A 90 39.46 -4.66 7.18
CA THR A 90 40.52 -4.39 8.13
C THR A 90 41.32 -5.67 8.22
N ILE A 91 42.47 -5.63 7.56
CA ILE A 91 43.56 -6.62 7.60
C ILE A 91 44.03 -6.78 9.05
#